data_AF-A0AAU0YWJ0-F1
#
_entry.id   AF-A0AAU0YWJ0-F1
#
_cell.length_a   1.000
_cell.length_b   1.000
_cell.length_c   1.000
_cell.angle_alpha   90.00
_cell.angle_beta   90.00
_cell.angle_gamma   90.00
#
_symmetry.space_group_name_H-M   'P 1'
#
loop_
_entity.id
_entity.type
_entity.pdbx_description
1 polymer ?
#
loop_
_entity_poly.entity_id
_entity_poly.type
_entity_poly.pdbx_seq_one_letter_code
_entity_poly.pdbx_strand_id
1 'polypeptide(L)'
;MCFELELEDTPQGRPLRVECTRLAMMLQVMDALGMIEHLSPPREPMPEDHGTTAARVTAFLATDSDETPPELEQFADAISALFDGQADDPAGIPCYKLSHGGWLVTPDEIASALGWWTSATPEAQAYAREGLPWWTQWVGLLVTARDHGGIRVW
;
A
#
# COMPACT_ATOMS: atom_id res chain seq x y z
N MET A 1 -7.57 -5.97 15.81
CA MET A 1 -7.98 -5.44 14.49
C MET A 1 -7.31 -6.34 13.47
N CYS A 2 -8.08 -7.17 12.77
CA CYS A 2 -7.53 -8.02 11.71
C CYS A 2 -7.41 -7.14 10.46
N PHE A 3 -6.19 -6.93 9.98
CA PHE A 3 -5.93 -6.33 8.68
C PHE A 3 -6.09 -7.41 7.63
N GLU A 4 -7.01 -7.19 6.70
CA GLU A 4 -7.27 -8.05 5.56
C GLU A 4 -6.79 -7.27 4.35
N LEU A 5 -5.63 -7.64 3.82
CA LEU A 5 -5.09 -7.00 2.62
C LEU A 5 -6.05 -7.32 1.47
N GLU A 6 -6.99 -6.42 1.17
CA GLU A 6 -7.80 -6.52 -0.04
C GLU A 6 -7.10 -5.72 -1.14
N LEU A 7 -6.96 -6.34 -2.30
CA LEU A 7 -6.34 -5.74 -3.47
C LEU A 7 -7.42 -5.53 -4.51
N GLU A 8 -7.88 -4.29 -4.66
CA GLU A 8 -8.66 -3.90 -5.83
C GLU A 8 -7.70 -3.71 -7.02
N ASP A 9 -8.15 -4.10 -8.21
CA ASP A 9 -7.36 -4.19 -9.45
C ASP A 9 -6.28 -5.28 -9.50
N THR A 10 -6.59 -6.49 -8.99
CA THR A 10 -5.89 -7.66 -9.49
C THR A 10 -6.29 -7.92 -10.96
N PRO A 11 -5.37 -8.32 -11.85
CA PRO A 11 -5.66 -8.66 -13.25
C PRO A 11 -6.72 -9.77 -13.43
N GLN A 12 -7.11 -10.44 -12.35
CA GLN A 12 -8.08 -11.53 -12.33
C GLN A 12 -9.41 -11.13 -11.65
N GLY A 13 -9.57 -9.87 -11.22
CA GLY A 13 -10.80 -9.37 -10.59
C GLY A 13 -11.17 -10.04 -9.28
N ARG A 14 -10.19 -10.64 -8.57
CA ARG A 14 -10.39 -11.25 -7.25
C ARG A 14 -9.41 -10.65 -6.24
N PRO A 15 -9.90 -10.10 -5.11
CA PRO A 15 -9.01 -9.59 -4.07
C PRO A 15 -8.22 -10.75 -3.46
N LEU A 16 -6.89 -10.59 -3.35
CA LEU A 16 -6.04 -11.56 -2.66
C LEU A 16 -6.12 -11.30 -1.15
N ARG A 17 -7.02 -12.00 -0.46
CA ARG A 17 -7.15 -11.87 1.00
C ARG A 17 -5.99 -12.56 1.71
N VAL A 18 -5.18 -11.77 2.42
CA VAL A 18 -4.08 -12.28 3.25
C VAL A 18 -4.45 -12.11 4.72
N GLU A 19 -4.58 -13.23 5.43
CA GLU A 19 -4.78 -13.24 6.90
C GLU A 19 -3.59 -12.58 7.62
N CYS A 20 -3.81 -11.91 8.75
CA CYS A 20 -2.77 -11.15 9.46
C CYS A 20 -1.50 -11.96 9.78
N THR A 21 -1.65 -13.23 10.17
CA THR A 21 -0.50 -14.11 10.45
C THR A 21 0.32 -14.37 9.18
N ARG A 22 -0.35 -14.48 8.03
CA ARG A 22 0.30 -14.63 6.73
C ARG A 22 0.96 -13.33 6.27
N LEU A 23 0.34 -12.18 6.57
CA LEU A 23 0.91 -10.86 6.31
C LEU A 23 2.23 -10.66 7.07
N ALA A 24 2.26 -11.00 8.36
CA ALA A 24 3.48 -10.89 9.17
C ALA A 24 4.62 -11.76 8.61
N MET A 25 4.33 -13.00 8.22
CA MET A 25 5.33 -13.89 7.59
C MET A 25 5.78 -13.37 6.23
N MET A 26 4.87 -12.83 5.41
CA MET A 26 5.20 -12.20 4.13
C MET A 26 6.16 -11.03 4.32
N LEU A 27 5.86 -10.13 5.25
CA LEU A 27 6.70 -8.97 5.55
C LEU A 27 8.09 -9.41 6.02
N GLN A 28 8.19 -10.45 6.86
CA GLN A 28 9.50 -10.99 7.27
C GLN A 28 10.32 -11.54 6.10
N VAL A 29 9.68 -12.28 5.19
CA VAL A 29 10.37 -12.81 3.99
C VAL A 29 10.76 -11.68 3.05
N MET A 30 9.89 -10.69 2.85
CA MET A 30 10.23 -9.50 2.04
C MET A 30 11.39 -8.71 2.65
N ASP A 31 11.41 -8.54 3.97
CA ASP A 31 12.50 -7.87 4.70
C ASP A 31 13.83 -8.60 4.51
N ALA A 32 13.83 -9.92 4.71
CA ALA A 32 15.02 -10.75 4.52
C ALA A 32 15.57 -10.72 3.09
N LEU A 33 14.71 -10.43 2.10
CA LEU A 33 15.08 -10.29 0.69
C LEU A 33 15.42 -8.86 0.29
N GLY A 34 15.27 -7.87 1.19
CA GLY A 34 15.44 -6.45 0.89
C GLY A 34 14.31 -5.83 0.08
N MET A 35 13.16 -6.51 -0.06
CA MET A 35 12.03 -6.06 -0.88
C MET A 35 11.17 -4.97 -0.21
N ILE A 36 11.32 -4.75 1.11
CA ILE A 36 10.66 -3.66 1.82
C ILE A 36 11.66 -2.64 2.34
N GLU A 37 11.17 -1.43 2.54
CA GLU A 37 11.90 -0.33 3.14
C GLU A 37 11.22 0.11 4.44
N HIS A 38 12.02 0.36 5.49
CA HIS A 38 11.50 0.78 6.80
C HIS A 38 11.46 2.30 6.91
N LEU A 39 10.53 2.91 6.17
CA LEU A 39 10.21 4.32 6.28
C LEU A 39 9.14 4.57 7.35
N SER A 40 9.16 5.76 7.94
CA SER A 40 8.05 6.23 8.77
C SER A 40 6.93 6.77 7.86
N PRO A 41 5.65 6.51 8.17
CA PRO A 41 4.55 7.13 7.41
C PRO A 41 4.68 8.66 7.46
N PRO A 42 4.39 9.36 6.35
CA PRO A 42 4.29 10.80 6.38
C PRO A 42 3.16 11.25 7.32
N ARG A 43 3.26 12.48 7.82
CA ARG A 43 2.22 13.06 8.69
C ARG A 43 0.91 13.15 7.90
N GLU A 44 -0.17 12.64 8.48
CA GLU A 44 -1.51 12.82 7.94
C GLU A 44 -1.90 14.32 7.92
N PRO A 45 -2.43 14.84 6.80
CA PRO A 45 -3.02 16.17 6.74
C PRO A 45 -4.10 16.34 7.81
N MET A 46 -4.08 17.47 8.52
CA MET A 46 -5.12 17.80 9.49
C MET A 46 -6.16 18.71 8.83
N PRO A 47 -7.46 18.59 9.16
CA PRO A 47 -8.49 19.50 8.65
C PRO A 47 -8.13 20.99 8.83
N GLU A 48 -7.46 21.31 9.94
CA GLU A 48 -7.04 22.67 10.29
C GLU A 48 -5.97 23.23 9.34
N ASP A 49 -5.14 22.37 8.74
CA ASP A 49 -4.13 22.78 7.75
C ASP A 49 -4.79 23.34 6.47
N HIS A 50 -6.08 23.04 6.26
CA HIS A 50 -6.88 23.42 5.09
C HIS A 50 -8.03 24.39 5.42
N GLY A 51 -8.01 25.02 6.60
CA GLY A 51 -9.02 26.01 6.98
C GLY A 51 -10.39 25.42 7.33
N THR A 52 -10.46 24.12 7.63
CA THR A 52 -11.66 23.43 8.10
C THR A 52 -11.43 22.83 9.50
N THR A 53 -12.37 22.02 10.00
CA THR A 53 -12.26 21.33 11.30
C THR A 53 -12.80 19.91 11.18
N ALA A 54 -12.35 19.00 12.04
CA ALA A 54 -12.90 17.64 12.09
C ALA A 54 -14.43 17.62 12.24
N ALA A 55 -14.99 18.49 13.08
CA ALA A 55 -16.44 18.59 13.27
C ALA A 55 -17.18 19.01 11.98
N ARG A 56 -16.59 19.91 11.18
CA ARG A 56 -17.15 20.34 9.89
C ARG A 56 -17.08 19.21 8.86
N VAL A 57 -15.98 18.48 8.80
CA VAL A 57 -15.85 17.27 7.96
C VAL A 57 -16.92 16.25 8.32
N THR A 58 -17.05 15.90 9.61
CA THR A 58 -18.08 14.95 10.07
C THR A 58 -19.50 15.41 9.76
N ALA A 59 -19.80 16.70 10.00
CA ALA A 59 -21.11 17.25 9.69
C ALA A 59 -21.42 17.16 8.19
N PHE A 60 -20.46 17.47 7.32
CA PHE A 60 -20.62 17.37 5.88
C PHE A 60 -20.83 15.93 5.39
N LEU A 61 -20.05 14.98 5.90
CA LEU A 61 -20.23 13.55 5.58
C LEU A 61 -21.60 12.98 6.01
N ALA A 62 -22.26 13.63 6.97
CA ALA A 62 -23.61 13.27 7.39
C ALA A 62 -24.73 13.95 6.57
N THR A 63 -24.37 14.89 5.67
CA THR A 63 -25.31 15.54 4.76
C THR A 63 -25.28 14.88 3.39
N ASP A 64 -26.43 14.84 2.72
CA ASP A 64 -26.58 14.35 1.34
C ASP A 64 -26.39 15.52 0.34
N SER A 65 -25.42 16.39 0.62
CA SER A 65 -25.15 17.58 -0.17
C SER A 65 -24.24 17.25 -1.35
N ASP A 66 -24.67 17.57 -2.56
CA ASP A 66 -23.85 17.41 -3.77
C ASP A 66 -22.75 18.47 -3.92
N GLU A 67 -22.83 19.57 -3.16
CA GLU A 67 -21.85 20.66 -3.22
C GLU A 67 -20.86 20.56 -2.06
N THR A 68 -19.60 20.25 -2.38
CA THR A 68 -18.49 20.22 -1.43
C THR A 68 -17.88 21.62 -1.27
N PRO A 69 -17.83 22.18 -0.05
CA PRO A 69 -17.12 23.42 0.21
C PRO A 69 -15.64 23.35 -0.21
N PRO A 70 -15.05 24.43 -0.76
CA PRO A 70 -13.67 24.42 -1.27
C PRO A 70 -12.61 23.96 -0.26
N GLU A 71 -12.78 24.28 1.02
CA GLU A 71 -11.87 23.84 2.08
C GLU A 71 -11.95 22.33 2.36
N LEU A 72 -13.13 21.71 2.16
CA LEU A 72 -13.30 20.27 2.31
C LEU A 72 -12.77 19.52 1.09
N GLU A 73 -12.91 20.11 -0.11
CA GLU A 73 -12.30 19.61 -1.34
C GLU A 73 -10.77 19.59 -1.22
N GLN A 74 -10.15 20.70 -0.81
CA GLN A 74 -8.69 20.77 -0.61
C GLN A 74 -8.19 19.78 0.44
N PHE A 75 -8.95 19.57 1.53
CA PHE A 75 -8.61 18.57 2.53
C PHE A 75 -8.70 17.15 1.98
N ALA A 76 -9.76 16.83 1.23
CA ALA A 76 -9.93 15.53 0.59
C ALA A 76 -8.82 15.24 -0.44
N ASP A 77 -8.46 16.25 -1.25
CA ASP A 77 -7.36 16.15 -2.21
C ASP A 77 -6.02 15.88 -1.52
N ALA A 78 -5.75 16.57 -0.39
CA ALA A 78 -4.53 16.34 0.37
C ALA A 78 -4.47 14.94 0.99
N ILE A 79 -5.60 14.40 1.46
CA ILE A 79 -5.70 13.03 1.94
C ILE A 79 -5.48 12.04 0.79
N SER A 80 -6.10 12.25 -0.37
CA SER A 80 -5.86 11.38 -1.54
C SER A 80 -4.40 11.41 -1.96
N ALA A 81 -3.80 12.59 -2.08
CA ALA A 81 -2.40 12.77 -2.43
C ALA A 81 -1.44 12.10 -1.44
N LEU A 82 -1.79 12.08 -0.13
CA LEU A 82 -1.03 11.35 0.87
C LEU A 82 -1.01 9.86 0.55
N PHE A 83 -2.18 9.25 0.38
CA PHE A 83 -2.31 7.80 0.17
C PHE A 83 -1.81 7.33 -1.20
N ASP A 84 -1.83 8.22 -2.20
CA ASP A 84 -1.33 7.99 -3.56
C ASP A 84 0.16 8.33 -3.74
N GLY A 85 0.77 8.99 -2.75
CA GLY A 85 2.15 9.42 -2.80
C GLY A 85 3.13 8.25 -2.81
N GLN A 86 4.31 8.48 -3.40
CA GLN A 86 5.45 7.56 -3.38
C GLN A 86 6.63 8.15 -2.60
N ALA A 87 7.56 7.29 -2.19
CA ALA A 87 8.88 7.75 -1.72
C ALA A 87 9.66 8.44 -2.86
N ASP A 88 10.48 9.44 -2.54
CA ASP A 88 11.25 10.21 -3.55
C ASP A 88 12.28 9.35 -4.31
N ASP A 89 12.87 8.35 -3.65
CA ASP A 89 13.81 7.38 -4.22
C ASP A 89 13.50 5.99 -3.66
N PRO A 90 12.54 5.25 -4.26
CA PRO A 90 12.05 4.01 -3.68
C PRO A 90 13.11 2.90 -3.76
N ALA A 91 13.63 2.47 -2.60
CA ALA A 91 14.55 1.33 -2.52
C ALA A 91 13.85 -0.04 -2.43
N GLY A 92 12.53 -0.02 -2.21
CA GLY A 92 11.64 -1.16 -2.08
C GLY A 92 10.23 -0.69 -1.80
N ILE A 93 9.36 -1.57 -1.31
CA ILE A 93 8.01 -1.18 -0.89
C ILE A 93 8.07 -0.66 0.55
N PRO A 94 7.62 0.58 0.85
CA PRO A 94 7.57 1.06 2.23
C PRO A 94 6.69 0.15 3.10
N CYS A 95 7.27 -0.40 4.17
CA CYS A 95 6.62 -1.39 5.04
C CYS A 95 5.28 -0.88 5.60
N TYR A 96 5.19 0.42 5.88
CA TYR A 96 3.95 1.01 6.40
C TYR A 96 2.78 0.91 5.41
N LYS A 97 3.03 0.94 4.09
CA LYS A 97 1.97 0.83 3.07
C LYS A 97 1.36 -0.57 2.99
N LEU A 98 2.10 -1.61 3.40
CA LEU A 98 1.61 -2.99 3.44
C LEU A 98 0.96 -3.37 4.78
N SER A 99 1.20 -2.57 5.82
CA SER A 99 0.71 -2.82 7.19
C SER A 99 -0.45 -1.92 7.60
N HIS A 100 -0.72 -0.86 6.85
CA HIS A 100 -1.84 0.06 7.04
C HIS A 100 -2.66 0.10 5.75
N GLY A 101 -3.99 0.11 5.88
CA GLY A 101 -4.90 0.24 4.74
C GLY A 101 -4.92 1.66 4.15
N GLY A 102 -5.48 1.79 2.95
CA GLY A 102 -5.65 3.01 2.17
C GLY A 102 -4.51 3.34 1.21
N TRP A 103 -3.31 2.78 1.39
CA TRP A 103 -2.12 3.19 0.63
C TRP A 103 -2.04 2.56 -0.76
N LEU A 104 -1.63 3.37 -1.74
CA LEU A 104 -1.16 2.89 -3.02
C LEU A 104 0.31 2.49 -2.91
N VAL A 105 0.60 1.23 -3.21
CA VAL A 105 1.95 0.76 -3.53
C VAL A 105 2.17 1.00 -5.03
N THR A 106 3.06 1.93 -5.34
CA THR A 106 3.24 2.44 -6.71
C THR A 106 4.06 1.50 -7.59
N PRO A 107 3.99 1.63 -8.93
CA PRO A 107 4.80 0.82 -9.84
C PRO A 107 6.29 0.88 -9.57
N ASP A 108 6.83 2.06 -9.21
CA ASP A 108 8.26 2.25 -8.98
C ASP A 108 8.72 1.54 -7.69
N GLU A 109 7.94 1.63 -6.61
CA GLU A 109 8.17 0.86 -5.37
C GLU A 109 8.13 -0.66 -5.62
N ILE A 110 7.17 -1.12 -6.43
CA ILE A 110 7.06 -2.53 -6.81
C ILE A 110 8.25 -2.95 -7.69
N ALA A 111 8.66 -2.11 -8.64
CA ALA A 111 9.79 -2.39 -9.51
C ALA A 111 11.10 -2.54 -8.72
N SER A 112 11.34 -1.65 -7.75
CA SER A 112 12.49 -1.74 -6.84
C SER A 112 12.46 -3.03 -6.02
N ALA A 113 11.31 -3.39 -5.44
CA ALA A 113 11.14 -4.65 -4.71
C ALA A 113 11.39 -5.90 -5.61
N LEU A 114 10.88 -5.90 -6.84
CA LEU A 114 11.11 -6.99 -7.79
C LEU A 114 12.57 -7.05 -8.27
N GLY A 115 13.29 -5.92 -8.28
CA GLY A 115 14.72 -5.86 -8.53
C GLY A 115 15.52 -6.65 -7.50
N TRP A 116 15.17 -6.50 -6.21
CA TRP A 116 15.74 -7.30 -5.13
C TRP A 116 15.44 -8.79 -5.28
N TRP A 117 14.19 -9.15 -5.56
CA TRP A 117 13.81 -10.54 -5.81
C TRP A 117 14.61 -11.18 -6.97
N THR A 118 14.77 -10.45 -8.07
CA THR A 118 15.50 -10.93 -9.26
C THR A 118 16.99 -11.09 -8.99
N SER A 119 17.55 -10.24 -8.12
CA SER A 119 18.97 -10.27 -7.74
C SER A 119 19.28 -11.24 -6.59
N ALA A 120 18.25 -11.74 -5.88
CA ALA A 120 18.40 -12.67 -4.78
C ALA A 120 19.01 -14.01 -5.24
N THR A 121 19.79 -14.64 -4.37
CA THR A 121 20.41 -15.93 -4.68
C THR A 121 19.35 -17.03 -4.81
N PRO A 122 19.62 -18.13 -5.54
CA PRO A 122 18.71 -19.26 -5.63
C PRO A 122 18.27 -19.81 -4.26
N GLU A 123 19.17 -19.82 -3.28
CA GLU A 123 18.90 -20.25 -1.91
C GLU A 123 17.91 -19.33 -1.19
N ALA A 124 18.08 -18.00 -1.32
CA ALA A 124 17.15 -17.03 -0.74
C ALA A 124 15.77 -17.13 -1.40
N GLN A 125 15.72 -17.33 -2.72
CA GLN A 125 14.46 -17.56 -3.42
C GLN A 125 13.79 -18.89 -3.02
N ALA A 126 14.57 -19.95 -2.79
CA ALA A 126 14.05 -21.23 -2.30
C ALA A 126 13.46 -21.08 -0.89
N TYR A 127 14.19 -20.43 0.02
CA TYR A 127 13.72 -20.12 1.37
C TYR A 127 12.35 -19.43 1.37
N ALA A 128 12.17 -18.41 0.52
CA ALA A 128 10.91 -17.69 0.40
C ALA A 128 9.75 -18.60 -0.08
N ARG A 129 10.00 -19.43 -1.10
CA ARG A 129 8.99 -20.35 -1.65
C ARG A 129 8.62 -21.48 -0.69
N GLU A 130 9.58 -21.95 0.11
CA GLU A 130 9.36 -22.99 1.11
C GLU A 130 8.62 -22.44 2.35
N GLY A 131 9.00 -21.24 2.81
CA GLY A 131 8.37 -20.59 3.96
C GLY A 131 6.96 -20.08 3.68
N LEU A 132 6.66 -19.75 2.42
CA LEU A 132 5.37 -19.22 1.97
C LEU A 132 4.94 -19.92 0.68
N PRO A 133 4.10 -20.97 0.73
CA PRO A 133 3.68 -21.72 -0.47
C PRO A 133 2.99 -20.88 -1.55
N TRP A 134 2.47 -19.70 -1.18
CA TRP A 134 1.84 -18.73 -2.08
C TRP A 134 2.79 -17.60 -2.53
N TRP A 135 4.08 -17.66 -2.18
CA TRP A 135 5.07 -16.64 -2.54
C TRP A 135 5.15 -16.37 -4.04
N THR A 136 5.09 -17.41 -4.87
CA THR A 136 5.07 -17.26 -6.32
C THR A 136 3.84 -16.49 -6.81
N GLN A 137 2.70 -16.65 -6.14
CA GLN A 137 1.47 -15.90 -6.46
C GLN A 137 1.63 -14.44 -6.06
N TRP A 138 2.24 -14.18 -4.90
CA TRP A 138 2.58 -12.82 -4.45
C TRP A 138 3.51 -12.11 -5.44
N VAL A 139 4.61 -12.74 -5.86
CA VAL A 139 5.50 -12.16 -6.87
C VAL A 139 4.79 -11.93 -8.20
N GLY A 140 3.95 -12.88 -8.64
CA GLY A 140 3.17 -12.72 -9.88
C GLY A 140 2.16 -11.58 -9.84
N LEU A 141 1.53 -11.38 -8.69
CA LEU A 141 0.65 -10.24 -8.41
C LEU A 141 1.45 -8.92 -8.50
N LEU A 142 2.60 -8.83 -7.82
CA LEU A 142 3.46 -7.63 -7.88
C LEU A 142 3.88 -7.32 -9.32
N VAL A 143 4.32 -8.33 -10.08
CA VAL A 143 4.66 -8.15 -11.50
C VAL A 143 3.49 -7.56 -12.27
N THR A 144 2.29 -8.10 -12.08
CA THR A 144 1.13 -7.61 -12.85
C THR A 144 0.72 -6.21 -12.42
N ALA A 145 0.73 -5.95 -11.13
CA ALA A 145 0.35 -4.65 -10.58
C ALA A 145 1.27 -3.52 -11.01
N ARG A 146 2.58 -3.76 -11.07
CA ARG A 146 3.55 -2.82 -11.65
C ARG A 146 3.10 -2.39 -13.06
N ASP A 147 2.61 -3.34 -13.85
CA ASP A 147 2.19 -3.09 -15.23
C ASP A 147 0.77 -2.45 -15.33
N HIS A 148 0.04 -2.33 -14.21
CA HIS A 148 -1.34 -1.81 -14.13
C HIS A 148 -1.51 -0.59 -13.20
N GLY A 149 -0.42 0.08 -12.80
CA GLY A 149 -0.50 1.33 -12.03
C GLY A 149 -0.34 1.17 -10.52
N GLY A 150 -0.03 -0.04 -10.03
CA GLY A 150 0.25 -0.32 -8.62
C GLY A 150 -0.77 -1.23 -7.98
N ILE A 151 -0.77 -1.27 -6.64
CA ILE A 151 -1.77 -1.99 -5.85
C ILE A 151 -2.23 -1.11 -4.70
N ARG A 152 -3.54 -0.98 -4.51
CA ARG A 152 -4.08 -0.37 -3.30
C ARG A 152 -4.29 -1.43 -2.21
N VAL A 153 -3.79 -1.13 -1.03
CA VAL A 153 -3.92 -1.96 0.17
C VAL A 153 -5.11 -1.46 0.98
N TRP A 154 -6.00 -2.34 1.39
CA TRP A 154 -7.14 -2.02 2.28
C TRP A 154 -7.04 -2.75 3.61
#